data_AF-A0A0F9CHH7-F1
#
_entry.id   AF-A0A0F9CHH7-F1
#
_cell.length_a   1.000
_cell.length_b   1.000
_cell.length_c   1.000
_cell.angle_alpha   90.00
_cell.angle_beta   90.00
_cell.angle_gamma   90.00
#
_symmetry.space_group_name_H-M   'P 1'
#
loop_
_entity.id
_entity.type
_entity.pdbx_description
1 polymer ?
#
loop_
_entity_poly.entity_id
_entity_poly.type
_entity_poly.pdbx_seq_one_letter_code
_entity_poly.pdbx_strand_id
1 'polypeptide(L)'
;LIVTPNEGYSIANVTGCSGSLNGNTYTTSAVTANCQVQASFSIDSYTLSASAGEGGTVNPATQNVNHGSSAQITITPNEGYSIDGVTGCSGSLNGNTYTTSAVTANCQVQASFSINSYTVSSSAGEGGAVSPATQSVNHGSSAQITITPKEGYSIDAVTGCSGSLNGNTYTTGAVTANCQVQASFSINSYTVSASAGEGGAVTPTAQSVNYGSSAQVSVTTDEGYMIERVYGCEGGLVESVFTTGLITSQCTVTAEFKIIPKAPTISAQASVQSITVSWDSLDNIAGYTLYYATSEAITPDNYNDFGGVKVEFDTSTTTHELTNLQSNTTYYIIMTSHITGTESDVSNKLAITTQINITMPLNDTGITWCADDSNNNLDCPVTGYEGQDAEHGRDAKAKAGTLKKVGGGNAGFDLTKLDVNGNDLPESATTWSCVRDNHTGLIWEVKTDDGGLHDKNDRYNWYNPNSNSNGGSPGYQDYGGDICYGYDVNNEASYCNTFAYVERVNIQSLCGASDWRMPTRLELMGIVDNGTKNPAIDTQYFPQTRSSLFWSSSPYAEIIYGAWSV
;
A
#
# COMPACT_ATOMS: atom_id res chain seq x y z
N LEU A 1 -55.03 91.27 -86.46
CA LEU A 1 -54.55 89.87 -86.60
C LEU A 1 -54.79 89.16 -85.27
N ILE A 2 -55.24 87.90 -85.27
CA ILE A 2 -55.29 87.08 -84.06
C ILE A 2 -54.06 86.18 -84.05
N VAL A 3 -53.30 86.22 -82.96
CA VAL A 3 -52.10 85.43 -82.74
C VAL A 3 -52.46 84.33 -81.74
N THR A 4 -52.52 83.08 -82.20
CA THR A 4 -52.83 81.93 -81.34
C THR A 4 -51.56 81.11 -81.18
N PRO A 5 -50.96 81.05 -79.98
CA PRO A 5 -49.83 80.16 -79.76
C PRO A 5 -50.27 78.69 -79.80
N ASN A 6 -49.35 77.81 -80.18
CA ASN A 6 -49.53 76.36 -80.06
C ASN A 6 -49.53 75.95 -78.58
N GLU A 7 -50.07 74.77 -78.26
CA GLU A 7 -50.02 74.21 -76.91
C GLU A 7 -48.57 74.18 -76.36
N GLY A 8 -48.40 74.67 -75.14
CA GLY A 8 -47.08 74.80 -74.50
C GLY A 8 -46.23 75.98 -74.96
N TYR A 9 -46.80 76.94 -75.70
CA TYR A 9 -46.15 78.19 -76.07
C TYR A 9 -46.97 79.39 -75.61
N SER A 10 -46.28 80.47 -75.25
CA SER A 10 -46.87 81.78 -74.98
C SER A 10 -46.39 82.80 -76.01
N ILE A 11 -47.21 83.82 -76.29
CA ILE A 11 -46.82 84.93 -77.16
C ILE A 11 -45.72 85.73 -76.46
N ALA A 12 -44.49 85.69 -76.97
CA ALA A 12 -43.36 86.41 -76.41
C ALA A 12 -43.37 87.87 -76.84
N ASN A 13 -43.63 88.13 -78.12
CA ASN A 13 -43.75 89.47 -78.67
C ASN A 13 -44.50 89.47 -80.01
N VAL A 14 -45.11 90.59 -80.36
CA VAL A 14 -45.64 90.84 -81.70
C VAL A 14 -45.25 92.26 -82.11
N THR A 15 -44.48 92.39 -83.18
CA THR A 15 -43.93 93.68 -83.64
C THR A 15 -44.20 93.92 -85.12
N GLY A 16 -44.07 95.19 -85.53
CA GLY A 16 -44.22 95.60 -86.92
C GLY A 16 -45.49 96.42 -87.17
N CYS A 17 -45.47 97.23 -88.23
CA CYS A 17 -46.60 98.10 -88.63
C CYS A 17 -47.12 99.05 -87.52
N SER A 18 -46.25 99.45 -86.57
CA SER A 18 -46.58 100.32 -85.42
C SER A 18 -47.85 99.91 -84.68
N GLY A 19 -48.10 98.61 -84.56
CA GLY A 19 -49.28 98.06 -83.90
C GLY A 19 -49.08 97.80 -82.41
N SER A 20 -50.18 97.48 -81.73
CA SER A 20 -50.18 97.08 -80.31
C SER A 20 -50.87 95.73 -80.11
N LEU A 21 -50.39 94.97 -79.13
CA LEU A 21 -50.93 93.68 -78.72
C LEU A 21 -51.82 93.86 -77.49
N ASN A 22 -53.05 93.33 -77.52
CA ASN A 22 -53.92 93.18 -76.35
C ASN A 22 -54.48 91.76 -76.30
N GLY A 23 -54.10 91.00 -75.27
CA GLY A 23 -54.33 89.55 -75.24
C GLY A 23 -53.73 88.88 -76.48
N ASN A 24 -54.56 88.16 -77.22
CA ASN A 24 -54.16 87.47 -78.46
C ASN A 24 -54.41 88.30 -79.73
N THR A 25 -54.87 89.55 -79.62
CA THR A 25 -55.23 90.37 -80.78
C THR A 25 -54.20 91.47 -81.02
N TYR A 26 -53.54 91.44 -82.18
CA TYR A 26 -52.62 92.49 -82.64
C TYR A 26 -53.33 93.43 -83.61
N THR A 27 -53.36 94.72 -83.26
CA THR A 27 -54.00 95.77 -84.06
C THR A 27 -52.92 96.67 -84.62
N THR A 28 -52.80 96.74 -85.94
CA THR A 28 -51.86 97.63 -86.62
C THR A 28 -52.35 99.07 -86.56
N SER A 29 -51.43 100.03 -86.67
CA SER A 29 -51.81 101.40 -87.03
C SER A 29 -52.26 101.46 -88.51
N ALA A 30 -52.70 102.63 -88.99
CA ALA A 30 -53.04 102.82 -90.40
C ALA A 30 -51.84 102.46 -91.30
N VAL A 31 -52.01 101.48 -92.19
CA VAL A 31 -50.94 100.96 -93.04
C VAL A 31 -50.87 101.78 -94.33
N THR A 32 -49.82 102.59 -94.49
CA THR A 32 -49.61 103.49 -95.64
C THR A 32 -48.48 103.04 -96.58
N ALA A 33 -47.75 101.98 -96.22
CA ALA A 33 -46.74 101.31 -97.04
C ALA A 33 -46.66 99.83 -96.64
N ASN A 34 -46.03 99.00 -97.50
CA ASN A 34 -45.80 97.58 -97.18
C ASN A 34 -45.06 97.45 -95.85
N CYS A 35 -45.61 96.68 -94.93
CA CYS A 35 -45.02 96.41 -93.63
C CYS A 35 -45.25 94.95 -93.25
N GLN A 36 -44.37 94.41 -92.39
CA GLN A 36 -44.43 93.03 -91.94
C GLN A 36 -44.78 93.01 -90.45
N VAL A 37 -45.74 92.16 -90.07
CA VAL A 37 -46.00 91.83 -88.66
C VAL A 37 -45.29 90.52 -88.37
N GLN A 38 -44.48 90.52 -87.30
CA GLN A 38 -43.75 89.34 -86.85
C GLN A 38 -44.18 89.01 -85.42
N ALA A 39 -44.63 87.78 -85.21
CA ALA A 39 -44.87 87.22 -83.89
C ALA A 39 -43.70 86.30 -83.50
N SER A 40 -43.26 86.39 -82.24
CA SER A 40 -42.36 85.42 -81.62
C SER A 40 -43.05 84.76 -80.45
N PHE A 41 -42.74 83.48 -80.25
CA PHE A 41 -43.31 82.66 -79.19
C PHE A 41 -42.17 82.13 -78.31
N SER A 42 -42.42 82.06 -77.01
CA SER A 42 -41.56 81.40 -76.05
C SER A 42 -42.24 80.11 -75.61
N ILE A 43 -41.49 79.02 -75.55
CA ILE A 43 -41.99 77.78 -74.96
C ILE A 43 -42.26 78.01 -73.46
N ASP A 44 -43.40 77.52 -72.99
CA ASP A 44 -43.75 77.58 -71.57
C ASP A 44 -42.77 76.69 -70.79
N SER A 45 -42.35 77.17 -69.62
CA SER A 45 -41.42 76.45 -68.75
C SER A 45 -42.08 76.18 -67.41
N TYR A 46 -42.01 74.93 -66.96
CA TYR A 46 -42.52 74.50 -65.67
C TYR A 46 -41.39 74.24 -64.69
N THR A 47 -41.63 74.57 -63.43
CA THR A 47 -40.71 74.24 -62.35
C THR A 47 -40.95 72.80 -61.91
N LEU A 48 -39.90 71.99 -62.00
CA LEU A 48 -39.83 70.70 -61.34
C LEU A 48 -39.06 70.85 -60.03
N SER A 49 -39.65 70.40 -58.92
CA SER A 49 -38.96 70.28 -57.64
C SER A 49 -38.72 68.82 -57.28
N ALA A 50 -37.59 68.52 -56.67
CA ALA A 50 -37.22 67.20 -56.18
C ALA A 50 -36.84 67.30 -54.70
N SER A 51 -37.33 66.35 -53.91
CA SER A 51 -37.01 66.23 -52.48
C SER A 51 -36.62 64.80 -52.13
N ALA A 52 -35.62 64.65 -51.26
CA ALA A 52 -35.21 63.40 -50.66
C ALA A 52 -35.72 63.32 -49.21
N GLY A 53 -36.19 62.14 -48.79
CA GLY A 53 -36.34 61.79 -47.37
C GLY A 53 -34.98 61.58 -46.67
N GLU A 54 -35.03 61.17 -45.41
CA GLU A 54 -33.83 60.77 -44.66
C GLU A 54 -33.13 59.58 -45.36
N GLY A 55 -31.80 59.58 -45.39
CA GLY A 55 -31.03 58.48 -45.98
C GLY A 55 -30.55 58.69 -47.42
N GLY A 56 -30.74 59.88 -48.02
CA GLY A 56 -30.13 60.19 -49.31
C GLY A 56 -30.35 61.63 -49.78
N THR A 57 -29.97 61.89 -51.03
CA THR A 57 -30.04 63.21 -51.66
C THR A 57 -30.55 63.13 -53.10
N VAL A 58 -31.04 64.25 -53.64
CA VAL A 58 -31.47 64.39 -55.03
C VAL A 58 -30.75 65.57 -55.70
N ASN A 59 -30.41 65.43 -56.98
CA ASN A 59 -29.78 66.48 -57.76
C ASN A 59 -30.25 66.46 -59.24
N PRO A 60 -30.71 67.57 -59.81
CA PRO A 60 -30.95 68.87 -59.16
C PRO A 60 -32.20 68.86 -58.27
N ALA A 61 -32.18 69.63 -57.18
CA ALA A 61 -33.34 69.79 -56.30
C ALA A 61 -34.46 70.63 -56.93
N THR A 62 -34.13 71.52 -57.86
CA THR A 62 -35.09 72.26 -58.68
C THR A 62 -34.53 72.45 -60.09
N GLN A 63 -35.36 72.29 -61.10
CA GLN A 63 -35.00 72.62 -62.49
C GLN A 63 -36.21 73.14 -63.27
N ASN A 64 -35.94 74.01 -64.24
CA ASN A 64 -36.95 74.50 -65.17
C ASN A 64 -36.94 73.62 -66.42
N VAL A 65 -38.12 73.13 -66.80
CA VAL A 65 -38.29 72.17 -67.91
C VAL A 65 -39.27 72.76 -68.90
N ASN A 66 -38.87 72.81 -70.17
CA ASN A 66 -39.74 73.26 -71.25
C ASN A 66 -40.95 72.32 -71.41
N HIS A 67 -42.12 72.87 -71.73
CA HIS A 67 -43.35 72.12 -71.94
C HIS A 67 -43.14 70.92 -72.89
N GLY A 68 -43.60 69.74 -72.48
CA GLY A 68 -43.52 68.51 -73.26
C GLY A 68 -42.17 67.79 -73.21
N SER A 69 -41.14 68.38 -72.56
CA SER A 69 -39.84 67.74 -72.39
C SER A 69 -39.79 66.88 -71.12
N SER A 70 -38.95 65.85 -71.10
CA SER A 70 -38.66 65.06 -69.89
C SER A 70 -37.45 65.65 -69.16
N ALA A 71 -37.38 65.44 -67.85
CA ALA A 71 -36.24 65.81 -67.03
C ALA A 71 -35.65 64.60 -66.31
N GLN A 72 -34.37 64.71 -65.94
CA GLN A 72 -33.66 63.69 -65.18
C GLN A 72 -33.24 64.22 -63.82
N ILE A 73 -33.35 63.36 -62.81
CA ILE A 73 -32.95 63.63 -61.43
C ILE A 73 -32.08 62.45 -60.99
N THR A 74 -30.89 62.75 -60.50
CA THR A 74 -30.02 61.75 -59.88
C THR A 74 -30.34 61.63 -58.40
N ILE A 75 -30.53 60.41 -57.95
CA ILE A 75 -30.88 60.03 -56.58
C ILE A 75 -29.66 59.31 -56.00
N THR A 76 -29.09 59.85 -54.95
CA THR A 76 -27.89 59.29 -54.32
C THR A 76 -28.22 58.88 -52.89
N PRO A 77 -28.38 57.58 -52.61
CA PRO A 77 -28.46 57.08 -51.24
C PRO A 77 -27.21 57.44 -50.45
N ASN A 78 -27.38 57.74 -49.16
CA ASN A 78 -26.28 57.83 -48.21
C ASN A 78 -25.70 56.43 -47.97
N GLU A 79 -24.47 56.36 -47.43
CA GLU A 79 -23.86 55.09 -47.03
C GLU A 79 -24.78 54.31 -46.09
N GLY A 80 -24.99 53.03 -46.38
CA GLY A 80 -25.88 52.16 -45.60
C GLY A 80 -27.37 52.29 -45.92
N TYR A 81 -27.76 53.09 -46.91
CA TYR A 81 -29.14 53.21 -47.39
C TYR A 81 -29.29 52.72 -48.83
N SER A 82 -30.48 52.25 -49.17
CA SER A 82 -30.91 51.92 -50.53
C SER A 82 -32.11 52.77 -50.92
N ILE A 83 -32.31 53.01 -52.23
CA ILE A 83 -33.53 53.66 -52.71
C ILE A 83 -34.71 52.71 -52.43
N ASP A 84 -35.64 53.17 -51.61
CA ASP A 84 -36.86 52.44 -51.26
C ASP A 84 -37.96 52.72 -52.30
N GLY A 85 -38.08 53.97 -52.72
CA GLY A 85 -39.08 54.36 -53.72
C GLY A 85 -38.85 55.75 -54.28
N VAL A 86 -39.42 55.99 -55.46
CA VAL A 86 -39.44 57.31 -56.09
C VAL A 86 -40.81 57.52 -56.70
N THR A 87 -41.43 58.65 -56.37
CA THR A 87 -42.79 58.98 -56.80
C THR A 87 -42.86 60.40 -57.34
N GLY A 88 -43.90 60.68 -58.14
CA GLY A 88 -44.18 62.01 -58.67
C GLY A 88 -43.70 62.25 -60.11
N CYS A 89 -44.32 63.20 -60.81
CA CYS A 89 -44.07 63.52 -62.23
C CYS A 89 -44.17 62.31 -63.20
N SER A 90 -44.87 61.23 -62.82
CA SER A 90 -45.13 60.02 -63.62
C SER A 90 -43.90 59.46 -64.33
N GLY A 91 -42.73 59.48 -63.69
CA GLY A 91 -41.47 59.01 -64.25
C GLY A 91 -41.13 57.57 -63.89
N SER A 92 -39.95 57.14 -64.33
CA SER A 92 -39.38 55.82 -64.05
C SER A 92 -37.95 55.92 -63.53
N LEU A 93 -37.60 55.06 -62.56
CA LEU A 93 -36.24 54.93 -62.03
C LEU A 93 -35.45 53.88 -62.82
N ASN A 94 -34.25 54.23 -63.27
CA ASN A 94 -33.27 53.27 -63.78
C ASN A 94 -31.94 53.50 -63.05
N GLY A 95 -31.50 52.52 -62.26
CA GLY A 95 -30.39 52.68 -61.32
C GLY A 95 -30.67 53.85 -60.37
N ASN A 96 -29.81 54.87 -60.42
CA ASN A 96 -29.91 56.06 -59.59
C ASN A 96 -30.53 57.26 -60.32
N THR A 97 -31.03 57.08 -61.55
CA THR A 97 -31.55 58.18 -62.37
C THR A 97 -33.05 58.04 -62.55
N TYR A 98 -33.82 58.99 -62.01
CA TYR A 98 -35.25 59.10 -62.24
C TYR A 98 -35.51 60.00 -63.45
N THR A 99 -36.17 59.46 -64.47
CA THR A 99 -36.55 60.22 -65.66
C THR A 99 -38.05 60.46 -65.63
N THR A 100 -38.48 61.73 -65.63
CA THR A 100 -39.91 62.07 -65.66
C THR A 100 -40.53 61.76 -67.01
N SER A 101 -41.85 61.62 -67.03
CA SER A 101 -42.61 61.78 -68.28
C SER A 101 -42.53 63.24 -68.79
N ALA A 102 -43.11 63.49 -69.96
CA ALA A 102 -43.24 64.84 -70.52
C ALA A 102 -43.92 65.79 -69.51
N VAL A 103 -43.24 66.90 -69.18
CA VAL A 103 -43.71 67.86 -68.18
C VAL A 103 -44.68 68.86 -68.83
N THR A 104 -45.93 68.87 -68.36
CA THR A 104 -47.01 69.75 -68.85
C THR A 104 -47.56 70.70 -67.77
N ALA A 105 -47.09 70.57 -66.54
CA ALA A 105 -47.39 71.44 -65.41
C ALA A 105 -46.26 71.36 -64.38
N ASN A 106 -46.23 72.28 -63.42
CA ASN A 106 -45.33 72.17 -62.26
C ASN A 106 -45.60 70.84 -61.53
N CYS A 107 -44.54 70.11 -61.20
CA CYS A 107 -44.66 68.81 -60.55
C CYS A 107 -43.51 68.59 -59.56
N GLN A 108 -43.72 67.69 -58.61
CA GLN A 108 -42.75 67.33 -57.58
C GLN A 108 -42.36 65.86 -57.71
N VAL A 109 -41.07 65.56 -57.54
CA VAL A 109 -40.53 64.21 -57.37
C VAL A 109 -40.09 64.02 -55.92
N GLN A 110 -40.47 62.90 -55.32
CA GLN A 110 -40.09 62.54 -53.95
C GLN A 110 -39.39 61.18 -53.94
N ALA A 111 -38.18 61.14 -53.37
CA ALA A 111 -37.41 59.91 -53.16
C ALA A 111 -37.43 59.51 -51.68
N SER A 112 -37.69 58.22 -51.41
CA SER A 112 -37.55 57.58 -50.09
C SER A 112 -36.39 56.60 -50.07
N PHE A 113 -35.83 56.37 -48.88
CA PHE A 113 -34.72 55.46 -48.66
C PHE A 113 -35.00 54.52 -47.49
N SER A 114 -34.52 53.29 -47.59
CA SER A 114 -34.54 52.30 -46.52
C SER A 114 -33.12 52.03 -46.05
N ILE A 115 -32.90 52.03 -44.73
CA ILE A 115 -31.61 51.61 -44.17
C ILE A 115 -31.39 50.12 -44.46
N ASN A 116 -30.20 49.77 -44.93
CA ASN A 116 -29.82 48.37 -45.17
C ASN A 116 -29.75 47.62 -43.84
N SER A 117 -30.13 46.35 -43.86
CA SER A 117 -30.01 45.47 -42.70
C SER A 117 -29.03 44.33 -42.98
N TYR A 118 -28.32 43.91 -41.95
CA TYR A 118 -27.37 42.81 -42.00
C TYR A 118 -27.68 41.77 -40.93
N THR A 119 -27.41 40.51 -41.27
CA THR A 119 -27.57 39.38 -40.37
C THR A 119 -26.30 39.17 -39.56
N VAL A 120 -26.45 39.10 -38.24
CA VAL A 120 -25.44 38.62 -37.30
C VAL A 120 -25.84 37.21 -36.87
N SER A 121 -25.04 36.21 -37.23
CA SER A 121 -25.19 34.84 -36.73
C SER A 121 -24.27 34.59 -35.54
N SER A 122 -24.67 33.72 -34.64
CA SER A 122 -23.85 33.29 -33.50
C SER A 122 -23.84 31.78 -33.35
N SER A 123 -22.70 31.25 -32.94
CA SER A 123 -22.51 29.81 -32.69
C SER A 123 -21.67 29.56 -31.44
N ALA A 124 -22.01 28.51 -30.70
CA ALA A 124 -21.28 28.03 -29.53
C ALA A 124 -20.56 26.71 -29.86
N GLY A 125 -19.32 26.57 -29.37
CA GLY A 125 -18.65 25.27 -29.26
C GLY A 125 -19.25 24.40 -28.14
N GLU A 126 -18.62 23.25 -27.89
CA GLU A 126 -18.96 22.41 -26.74
C GLU A 126 -18.74 23.19 -25.43
N GLY A 127 -19.57 22.92 -24.41
CA GLY A 127 -19.44 23.57 -23.09
C GLY A 127 -20.31 24.81 -22.86
N GLY A 128 -21.14 25.24 -23.81
CA GLY A 128 -22.04 26.36 -23.60
C GLY A 128 -23.09 26.57 -24.69
N ALA A 129 -23.76 27.71 -24.63
CA ALA A 129 -24.78 28.15 -25.59
C ALA A 129 -24.67 29.66 -25.86
N VAL A 130 -25.24 30.10 -26.97
CA VAL A 130 -25.37 31.52 -27.35
C VAL A 130 -26.82 31.86 -27.68
N SER A 131 -27.23 33.10 -27.39
CA SER A 131 -28.56 33.61 -27.72
C SER A 131 -28.55 35.10 -28.01
N PRO A 132 -29.20 35.59 -29.08
CA PRO A 132 -29.90 34.80 -30.11
C PRO A 132 -28.92 34.15 -31.10
N ALA A 133 -29.30 33.01 -31.68
CA ALA A 133 -28.51 32.32 -32.72
C ALA A 133 -28.38 33.15 -34.01
N THR A 134 -29.37 33.97 -34.31
CA THR A 134 -29.34 34.92 -35.43
C THR A 134 -30.15 36.17 -35.08
N GLN A 135 -29.70 37.34 -35.50
CA GLN A 135 -30.47 38.59 -35.44
C GLN A 135 -30.16 39.51 -36.62
N SER A 136 -31.13 40.31 -37.05
CA SER A 136 -30.96 41.32 -38.10
C SER A 136 -30.81 42.69 -37.46
N VAL A 137 -29.78 43.45 -37.84
CA VAL A 137 -29.53 44.81 -37.35
C VAL A 137 -29.38 45.79 -38.51
N ASN A 138 -29.73 47.05 -38.28
CA ASN A 138 -29.56 48.11 -39.28
C ASN A 138 -28.06 48.43 -39.49
N HIS A 139 -27.71 48.90 -40.68
CA HIS A 139 -26.36 49.33 -41.02
C HIS A 139 -25.78 50.28 -39.97
N GLY A 140 -24.56 49.99 -39.49
CA GLY A 140 -23.86 50.79 -38.49
C GLY A 140 -24.32 50.56 -37.05
N SER A 141 -25.40 49.81 -36.82
CA SER A 141 -25.82 49.40 -35.46
C SER A 141 -24.99 48.23 -34.94
N SER A 142 -25.04 48.00 -33.63
CA SER A 142 -24.42 46.85 -32.96
C SER A 142 -25.46 45.81 -32.56
N ALA A 143 -25.07 44.54 -32.53
CA ALA A 143 -25.83 43.42 -32.00
C ALA A 143 -25.33 43.03 -30.59
N GLN A 144 -26.23 42.52 -29.74
CA GLN A 144 -25.87 41.94 -28.45
C GLN A 144 -26.19 40.45 -28.44
N ILE A 145 -25.23 39.64 -27.98
CA ILE A 145 -25.34 38.19 -27.87
C ILE A 145 -25.00 37.79 -26.43
N THR A 146 -25.89 37.07 -25.78
CA THR A 146 -25.65 36.46 -24.47
C THR A 146 -24.97 35.10 -24.66
N ILE A 147 -23.89 34.90 -23.92
CA ILE A 147 -23.08 33.69 -23.86
C ILE A 147 -23.38 33.00 -22.53
N THR A 148 -23.77 31.73 -22.57
CA THR A 148 -24.15 30.97 -21.37
C THR A 148 -23.31 29.69 -21.28
N PRO A 149 -22.24 29.68 -20.47
CA PRO A 149 -21.52 28.45 -20.17
C PRO A 149 -22.44 27.40 -19.52
N LYS A 150 -22.22 26.12 -19.85
CA LYS A 150 -22.79 25.01 -19.09
C LYS A 150 -22.14 24.95 -17.71
N GLU A 151 -22.80 24.27 -16.78
CA GLU A 151 -22.19 23.96 -15.48
C GLU A 151 -20.85 23.23 -15.67
N GLY A 152 -19.83 23.63 -14.92
CA GLY A 152 -18.48 23.09 -15.06
C GLY A 152 -17.63 23.69 -16.19
N TYR A 153 -18.16 24.65 -16.96
CA TYR A 153 -17.43 25.33 -18.03
C TYR A 153 -17.32 26.85 -17.77
N SER A 154 -16.31 27.46 -18.38
CA SER A 154 -16.09 28.91 -18.42
C SER A 154 -15.97 29.38 -19.87
N ILE A 155 -16.25 30.66 -20.12
CA ILE A 155 -16.03 31.27 -21.44
C ILE A 155 -14.52 31.32 -21.66
N ASP A 156 -14.05 30.64 -22.71
CA ASP A 156 -12.63 30.65 -23.11
C ASP A 156 -12.36 31.84 -24.03
N ALA A 157 -13.09 31.94 -25.14
CA ALA A 157 -13.01 33.08 -26.04
C ALA A 157 -14.35 33.36 -26.74
N VAL A 158 -14.54 34.63 -27.14
CA VAL A 158 -15.62 35.02 -28.05
C VAL A 158 -15.02 35.90 -29.13
N THR A 159 -15.22 35.53 -30.40
CA THR A 159 -14.59 36.18 -31.55
C THR A 159 -15.63 36.47 -32.64
N GLY A 160 -15.30 37.41 -33.54
CA GLY A 160 -16.13 37.74 -34.70
C GLY A 160 -16.92 39.04 -34.57
N CYS A 161 -17.32 39.62 -35.70
CA CYS A 161 -18.05 40.90 -35.78
C CYS A 161 -17.39 42.09 -35.02
N SER A 162 -16.06 42.06 -34.84
CA SER A 162 -15.26 43.12 -34.20
C SER A 162 -15.83 43.63 -32.87
N GLY A 163 -16.40 42.73 -32.06
CA GLY A 163 -17.04 43.07 -30.79
C GLY A 163 -16.16 42.89 -29.56
N SER A 164 -16.78 43.12 -28.40
CA SER A 164 -16.17 42.96 -27.08
C SER A 164 -17.09 42.22 -26.11
N LEU A 165 -16.51 41.39 -25.25
CA LEU A 165 -17.22 40.67 -24.19
C LEU A 165 -17.19 41.47 -22.88
N ASN A 166 -18.36 41.65 -22.26
CA ASN A 166 -18.47 42.17 -20.89
C ASN A 166 -19.35 41.21 -20.07
N GLY A 167 -18.76 40.52 -19.10
CA GLY A 167 -19.40 39.41 -18.39
C GLY A 167 -19.82 38.33 -19.39
N ASN A 168 -21.12 38.10 -19.49
CA ASN A 168 -21.71 37.12 -20.40
C ASN A 168 -22.33 37.74 -21.67
N THR A 169 -22.15 39.04 -21.90
CA THR A 169 -22.75 39.73 -23.04
C THR A 169 -21.67 40.19 -24.01
N TYR A 170 -21.70 39.63 -25.22
CA TYR A 170 -20.87 40.06 -26.34
C TYR A 170 -21.61 41.13 -27.15
N THR A 171 -21.03 42.31 -27.27
CA THR A 171 -21.56 43.40 -28.11
C THR A 171 -20.68 43.53 -29.34
N THR A 172 -21.25 43.37 -30.53
CA THR A 172 -20.51 43.53 -31.79
C THR A 172 -20.08 44.98 -32.00
N GLY A 173 -19.11 45.20 -32.88
CA GLY A 173 -18.88 46.51 -33.46
C GLY A 173 -20.04 46.95 -34.35
N ALA A 174 -19.90 48.13 -34.97
CA ALA A 174 -20.82 48.61 -35.99
C ALA A 174 -20.88 47.62 -37.17
N VAL A 175 -22.07 47.12 -37.47
CA VAL A 175 -22.27 46.09 -38.50
C VAL A 175 -22.48 46.74 -39.86
N THR A 176 -21.55 46.50 -40.79
CA THR A 176 -21.58 47.02 -42.17
C THR A 176 -21.69 45.93 -43.24
N ALA A 177 -21.67 44.66 -42.83
CA ALA A 177 -21.92 43.48 -43.65
C ALA A 177 -22.39 42.32 -42.76
N ASN A 178 -22.93 41.25 -43.36
CA ASN A 178 -23.23 40.02 -42.62
C ASN A 178 -21.97 39.48 -41.94
N CYS A 179 -22.09 39.07 -40.68
CA CYS A 179 -20.94 38.56 -39.90
C CYS A 179 -21.38 37.48 -38.91
N GLN A 180 -20.41 36.72 -38.40
CA GLN A 180 -20.62 35.65 -37.44
C GLN A 180 -19.84 35.91 -36.15
N VAL A 181 -20.46 35.58 -35.01
CA VAL A 181 -19.84 35.52 -33.68
C VAL A 181 -19.67 34.06 -33.27
N GLN A 182 -18.50 33.69 -32.78
CA GLN A 182 -18.21 32.34 -32.30
C GLN A 182 -17.71 32.37 -30.85
N ALA A 183 -18.34 31.58 -29.99
CA ALA A 183 -17.94 31.39 -28.60
C ALA A 183 -17.33 30.00 -28.37
N SER A 184 -16.19 29.94 -27.68
CA SER A 184 -15.55 28.72 -27.17
C SER A 184 -15.62 28.67 -25.64
N PHE A 185 -15.54 27.47 -25.09
CA PHE A 185 -15.60 27.23 -23.65
C PHE A 185 -14.50 26.26 -23.23
N SER A 186 -13.95 26.48 -22.05
CA SER A 186 -13.00 25.58 -21.39
C SER A 186 -13.67 24.88 -20.22
N ILE A 187 -13.46 23.58 -20.06
CA ILE A 187 -13.88 22.87 -18.86
C ILE A 187 -13.07 23.36 -17.67
N ASN A 188 -13.73 23.65 -16.56
CA ASN A 188 -13.07 24.07 -15.33
C ASN A 188 -12.27 22.90 -14.76
N SER A 189 -11.08 23.20 -14.22
CA SER A 189 -10.24 22.21 -13.54
C SER A 189 -10.04 22.60 -12.08
N TYR A 190 -10.04 21.60 -11.20
CA TYR A 190 -9.78 21.78 -9.77
C TYR A 190 -8.58 20.94 -9.34
N THR A 191 -7.82 21.49 -8.39
CA THR A 191 -6.73 20.75 -7.76
C THR A 191 -7.29 19.78 -6.73
N VAL A 192 -6.96 18.49 -6.89
CA VAL A 192 -7.10 17.47 -5.85
C VAL A 192 -5.74 17.32 -5.19
N SER A 193 -5.67 17.66 -3.91
CA SER A 193 -4.46 17.49 -3.09
C SER A 193 -4.53 16.17 -2.32
N ALA A 194 -3.38 15.58 -2.02
CA ALA A 194 -3.28 14.41 -1.17
C ALA A 194 -2.18 14.60 -0.13
N SER A 195 -2.47 14.22 1.11
CA SER A 195 -1.53 14.24 2.23
C SER A 195 -1.53 12.91 2.97
N ALA A 196 -0.35 12.48 3.40
CA ALA A 196 -0.12 11.32 4.23
C ALA A 196 0.38 11.77 5.61
N GLY A 197 -0.12 11.12 6.68
CA GLY A 197 0.50 11.18 8.00
C GLY A 197 1.81 10.40 8.08
N GLU A 198 2.37 10.28 9.28
CA GLU A 198 3.54 9.42 9.54
C GLU A 198 3.20 7.94 9.28
N GLY A 199 4.14 7.18 8.71
CA GLY A 199 3.95 5.74 8.46
C GLY A 199 3.54 5.36 7.04
N GLY A 200 3.54 6.31 6.10
CA GLY A 200 3.32 6.02 4.70
C GLY A 200 3.38 7.24 3.80
N ALA A 201 2.97 7.06 2.54
CA ALA A 201 2.98 8.09 1.52
C ALA A 201 1.75 7.99 0.61
N VAL A 202 1.46 9.10 -0.08
CA VAL A 202 0.43 9.20 -1.11
C VAL A 202 1.04 9.70 -2.42
N THR A 203 0.57 9.19 -3.56
CA THR A 203 1.02 9.62 -4.88
C THR A 203 -0.13 9.61 -5.90
N PRO A 204 -0.32 10.70 -6.67
CA PRO A 204 0.38 11.98 -6.59
C PRO A 204 -0.09 12.81 -5.38
N THR A 205 0.75 13.73 -4.89
CA THR A 205 0.40 14.66 -3.79
C THR A 205 -0.48 15.82 -4.24
N ALA A 206 -0.54 16.10 -5.54
CA ALA A 206 -1.50 17.01 -6.14
C ALA A 206 -1.71 16.65 -7.62
N GLN A 207 -2.94 16.83 -8.12
CA GLN A 207 -3.27 16.69 -9.54
C GLN A 207 -4.40 17.65 -9.94
N SER A 208 -4.37 18.13 -11.18
CA SER A 208 -5.44 18.96 -11.75
C SER A 208 -6.46 18.07 -12.46
N VAL A 209 -7.74 18.20 -12.10
CA VAL A 209 -8.81 17.30 -12.53
C VAL A 209 -9.96 18.11 -13.10
N ASN A 210 -10.49 17.71 -14.26
CA ASN A 210 -11.63 18.37 -14.89
C ASN A 210 -12.90 18.22 -14.04
N TYR A 211 -13.75 19.25 -14.06
CA TYR A 211 -15.06 19.23 -13.42
C TYR A 211 -15.85 17.97 -13.81
N GLY A 212 -16.47 17.31 -12.82
CA GLY A 212 -17.27 16.12 -13.03
C GLY A 212 -16.47 14.85 -13.38
N SER A 213 -15.13 14.88 -13.28
CA SER A 213 -14.28 13.70 -13.38
C SER A 213 -13.85 13.22 -11.98
N SER A 214 -13.33 11.99 -11.88
CA SER A 214 -12.72 11.46 -10.66
C SER A 214 -11.19 11.44 -10.75
N ALA A 215 -10.55 11.35 -9.60
CA ALA A 215 -9.10 11.26 -9.44
C ALA A 215 -8.72 9.98 -8.70
N GLN A 216 -7.50 9.51 -8.91
CA GLN A 216 -6.94 8.37 -8.17
C GLN A 216 -5.67 8.78 -7.43
N VAL A 217 -5.55 8.32 -6.19
CA VAL A 217 -4.39 8.51 -5.32
C VAL A 217 -3.96 7.13 -4.83
N SER A 218 -2.72 6.75 -5.11
CA SER A 218 -2.11 5.55 -4.55
C SER A 218 -1.60 5.82 -3.14
N VAL A 219 -1.79 4.87 -2.23
CA VAL A 219 -1.39 4.92 -0.83
C VAL A 219 -0.40 3.79 -0.58
N THR A 220 0.78 4.12 -0.07
CA THR A 220 1.81 3.14 0.30
C THR A 220 2.10 3.23 1.79
N THR A 221 2.26 2.09 2.45
CA THR A 221 2.59 2.00 3.87
C THR A 221 4.09 1.75 4.04
N ASP A 222 4.68 2.40 5.04
CA ASP A 222 6.05 2.09 5.46
C ASP A 222 6.07 0.76 6.23
N GLU A 223 7.26 0.16 6.37
CA GLU A 223 7.44 -1.06 7.16
C GLU A 223 7.04 -0.83 8.62
N GLY A 224 6.26 -1.74 9.19
CA GLY A 224 5.74 -1.62 10.56
C GLY A 224 4.50 -0.72 10.69
N TYR A 225 3.88 -0.30 9.60
CA TYR A 225 2.63 0.46 9.59
C TYR A 225 1.54 -0.22 8.77
N MET A 226 0.28 0.10 9.10
CA MET A 226 -0.88 -0.20 8.26
C MET A 226 -1.77 1.02 8.09
N ILE A 227 -2.54 1.02 7.01
CA ILE A 227 -3.57 2.04 6.76
C ILE A 227 -4.62 1.95 7.88
N GLU A 228 -4.78 3.03 8.64
CA GLU A 228 -5.86 3.17 9.61
C GLU A 228 -7.14 3.61 8.90
N ARG A 229 -7.03 4.68 8.09
CA ARG A 229 -8.13 5.17 7.25
C ARG A 229 -7.61 6.11 6.16
N VAL A 230 -8.36 6.18 5.06
CA VAL A 230 -8.16 7.18 4.00
C VAL A 230 -9.51 7.82 3.70
N TYR A 231 -9.56 9.15 3.68
CA TYR A 231 -10.82 9.88 3.53
C TYR A 231 -10.63 11.23 2.83
N GLY A 232 -11.74 11.84 2.41
CA GLY A 232 -11.75 13.11 1.68
C GLY A 232 -12.24 12.97 0.25
N CYS A 233 -12.60 14.11 -0.38
CA CYS A 233 -13.10 14.16 -1.76
C CYS A 233 -14.24 13.18 -2.10
N GLU A 234 -15.08 12.83 -1.12
CA GLU A 234 -16.22 11.89 -1.25
C GLU A 234 -15.85 10.55 -1.93
N GLY A 235 -14.60 10.11 -1.75
CA GLY A 235 -14.07 8.90 -2.36
C GLY A 235 -14.11 7.66 -1.47
N GLY A 236 -13.55 6.57 -2.00
CA GLY A 236 -13.35 5.31 -1.29
C GLY A 236 -12.00 4.67 -1.61
N LEU A 237 -11.46 3.96 -0.62
CA LEU A 237 -10.24 3.16 -0.77
C LEU A 237 -10.61 1.73 -1.19
N VAL A 238 -9.95 1.24 -2.24
CA VAL A 238 -9.96 -0.19 -2.58
C VAL A 238 -8.50 -0.62 -2.65
N GLU A 239 -8.14 -1.59 -1.81
CA GLU A 239 -6.75 -2.02 -1.62
C GLU A 239 -5.84 -0.82 -1.26
N SER A 240 -4.96 -0.42 -2.18
CA SER A 240 -4.02 0.71 -2.01
C SER A 240 -4.36 1.92 -2.89
N VAL A 241 -5.52 1.93 -3.57
CA VAL A 241 -5.91 3.03 -4.48
C VAL A 241 -7.19 3.69 -3.98
N PHE A 242 -7.08 4.97 -3.62
CA PHE A 242 -8.21 5.81 -3.28
C PHE A 242 -8.75 6.48 -4.53
N THR A 243 -10.03 6.24 -4.87
CA THR A 243 -10.71 6.89 -5.98
C THR A 243 -11.69 7.92 -5.43
N THR A 244 -11.54 9.19 -5.84
CA THR A 244 -12.44 10.27 -5.40
C THR A 244 -13.83 10.14 -6.01
N GLY A 245 -14.81 10.82 -5.42
CA GLY A 245 -16.06 11.15 -6.10
C GLY A 245 -15.85 12.10 -7.28
N LEU A 246 -16.95 12.56 -7.88
CA LEU A 246 -16.91 13.54 -8.97
C LEU A 246 -16.47 14.91 -8.44
N ILE A 247 -15.42 15.48 -9.04
CA ILE A 247 -14.83 16.72 -8.58
C ILE A 247 -15.64 17.93 -9.06
N THR A 248 -16.22 18.67 -8.12
CA THR A 248 -16.97 19.92 -8.38
C THR A 248 -16.32 21.15 -7.76
N SER A 249 -15.34 20.96 -6.87
CA SER A 249 -14.53 22.00 -6.23
C SER A 249 -13.19 21.41 -5.75
N GLN A 250 -12.26 22.27 -5.30
CA GLN A 250 -11.00 21.82 -4.72
C GLN A 250 -11.24 20.99 -3.45
N CYS A 251 -10.47 19.91 -3.28
CA CYS A 251 -10.60 19.03 -2.12
C CYS A 251 -9.26 18.35 -1.80
N THR A 252 -9.18 17.75 -0.61
CA THR A 252 -7.99 17.03 -0.13
C THR A 252 -8.35 15.60 0.26
N VAL A 253 -7.52 14.65 -0.16
CA VAL A 253 -7.49 13.27 0.33
C VAL A 253 -6.44 13.15 1.44
N THR A 254 -6.82 12.58 2.58
CA THR A 254 -5.93 12.37 3.72
C THR A 254 -5.82 10.89 4.01
N ALA A 255 -4.58 10.39 4.07
CA ALA A 255 -4.26 9.04 4.53
C ALA A 255 -3.64 9.08 5.93
N GLU A 256 -4.19 8.29 6.84
CA GLU A 256 -3.71 8.11 8.21
C GLU A 256 -3.28 6.65 8.42
N PHE A 257 -2.19 6.48 9.15
CA PHE A 257 -1.56 5.18 9.40
C PHE A 257 -1.41 4.95 10.89
N LYS A 258 -1.40 3.67 11.28
CA LYS A 258 -1.10 3.23 12.64
C LYS A 258 0.03 2.22 12.64
N ILE A 259 0.81 2.22 13.71
CA ILE A 259 1.93 1.30 13.92
C ILE A 259 1.40 -0.11 14.17
N ILE A 260 2.03 -1.11 13.56
CA ILE A 260 1.90 -2.53 13.92
C ILE A 260 3.16 -2.93 14.68
N PRO A 261 3.06 -3.28 15.98
CA PRO A 261 4.20 -3.75 16.73
C PRO A 261 4.68 -5.11 16.19
N LYS A 262 6.00 -5.30 16.13
CA LYS A 262 6.62 -6.52 15.58
C LYS A 262 6.47 -7.69 16.56
N ALA A 263 6.22 -8.90 16.05
CA ALA A 263 6.24 -10.10 16.88
C ALA A 263 7.67 -10.39 17.41
N PRO A 264 7.83 -10.68 18.70
CA PRO A 264 9.13 -11.05 19.27
C PRO A 264 9.53 -12.46 18.82
N THR A 265 10.83 -12.74 18.85
CA THR A 265 11.41 -14.08 18.66
C THR A 265 11.83 -14.62 20.03
N ILE A 266 11.31 -15.79 20.40
CA ILE A 266 11.54 -16.40 21.70
C ILE A 266 12.41 -17.66 21.61
N SER A 267 13.14 -17.94 22.68
CA SER A 267 13.92 -19.16 22.93
C SER A 267 13.70 -19.62 24.37
N ALA A 268 13.88 -20.91 24.66
CA ALA A 268 13.66 -21.44 26.00
C ALA A 268 14.61 -22.59 26.36
N GLN A 269 14.92 -22.71 27.65
CA GLN A 269 15.67 -23.82 28.23
C GLN A 269 14.91 -24.41 29.42
N ALA A 270 14.78 -25.74 29.45
CA ALA A 270 14.02 -26.44 30.48
C ALA A 270 14.93 -27.06 31.56
N SER A 271 14.50 -26.90 32.81
CA SER A 271 14.97 -27.60 34.00
C SER A 271 13.89 -28.58 34.47
N VAL A 272 14.03 -29.15 35.68
CA VAL A 272 13.10 -30.15 36.22
C VAL A 272 11.71 -29.58 36.51
N GLN A 273 11.63 -28.37 37.08
CA GLN A 273 10.35 -27.70 37.42
C GLN A 273 10.34 -26.22 37.01
N SER A 274 11.25 -25.83 36.13
CA SER A 274 11.29 -24.48 35.58
C SER A 274 11.65 -24.47 34.10
N ILE A 275 11.23 -23.40 33.42
CA ILE A 275 11.64 -23.08 32.05
C ILE A 275 12.09 -21.62 32.04
N THR A 276 13.31 -21.37 31.61
CA THR A 276 13.81 -20.01 31.35
C THR A 276 13.49 -19.64 29.91
N VAL A 277 12.70 -18.59 29.70
CA VAL A 277 12.35 -18.05 28.38
C VAL A 277 13.11 -16.75 28.16
N SER A 278 13.65 -16.56 26.96
CA SER A 278 14.39 -15.34 26.57
C SER A 278 13.95 -14.87 25.18
N TRP A 279 13.97 -13.56 24.94
CA TRP A 279 13.49 -12.95 23.70
C TRP A 279 14.33 -11.75 23.26
N ASP A 280 14.20 -11.37 21.98
CA ASP A 280 14.85 -10.18 21.42
C ASP A 280 14.22 -8.88 21.91
N SER A 281 15.04 -7.84 22.07
CA SER A 281 14.57 -6.49 22.38
C SER A 281 14.00 -5.84 21.13
N LEU A 282 12.79 -5.28 21.23
CA LEU A 282 12.11 -4.57 20.17
C LEU A 282 11.96 -3.08 20.50
N ASP A 283 12.11 -2.23 19.49
CA ASP A 283 11.86 -0.78 19.58
C ASP A 283 10.38 -0.46 19.31
N ASN A 284 9.94 0.75 19.70
CA ASN A 284 8.59 1.29 19.43
C ASN A 284 7.43 0.44 19.98
N ILE A 285 7.65 -0.28 21.09
CA ILE A 285 6.63 -1.01 21.82
C ILE A 285 6.47 -0.46 23.25
N ALA A 286 5.33 -0.73 23.86
CA ALA A 286 5.06 -0.43 25.28
C ALA A 286 5.43 -1.60 26.20
N GLY A 287 5.41 -2.85 25.70
CA GLY A 287 5.76 -4.02 26.50
C GLY A 287 5.55 -5.34 25.76
N TYR A 288 5.69 -6.44 26.51
CA TYR A 288 5.49 -7.80 26.03
C TYR A 288 4.43 -8.53 26.85
N THR A 289 3.87 -9.57 26.26
CA THR A 289 2.92 -10.44 26.92
C THR A 289 3.21 -11.90 26.57
N LEU A 290 3.59 -12.67 27.58
CA LEU A 290 3.94 -14.08 27.48
C LEU A 290 2.75 -14.94 27.89
N TYR A 291 2.52 -16.00 27.11
CA TYR A 291 1.49 -16.99 27.38
C TYR A 291 2.11 -18.38 27.36
N TYR A 292 1.76 -19.23 28.33
CA TYR A 292 2.15 -20.64 28.30
C TYR A 292 1.06 -21.56 28.86
N ALA A 293 0.94 -22.75 28.27
CA ALA A 293 0.00 -23.79 28.67
C ALA A 293 0.52 -25.17 28.27
N THR A 294 -0.15 -26.25 28.66
CA THR A 294 0.17 -27.63 28.24
C THR A 294 -0.50 -28.04 26.92
N SER A 295 -1.27 -27.15 26.31
CA SER A 295 -1.97 -27.37 25.03
C SER A 295 -1.28 -26.65 23.88
N GLU A 296 -1.06 -27.37 22.78
CA GLU A 296 -0.51 -26.80 21.54
C GLU A 296 -1.42 -25.73 20.93
N ALA A 297 -2.73 -25.83 21.17
CA ALA A 297 -3.74 -24.93 20.60
C ALA A 297 -3.79 -23.55 21.27
N ILE A 298 -2.83 -23.24 22.17
CA ILE A 298 -2.75 -21.95 22.85
C ILE A 298 -2.66 -20.77 21.85
N THR A 299 -3.47 -19.76 22.14
CA THR A 299 -3.49 -18.41 21.54
C THR A 299 -3.68 -17.38 22.66
N PRO A 300 -3.42 -16.08 22.39
CA PRO A 300 -3.70 -15.00 23.35
C PRO A 300 -5.17 -14.94 23.81
N ASP A 301 -6.11 -15.40 22.98
CA ASP A 301 -7.54 -15.35 23.29
C ASP A 301 -8.04 -16.55 24.11
N ASN A 302 -7.42 -17.73 23.94
CA ASN A 302 -7.91 -18.98 24.52
C ASN A 302 -7.00 -19.56 25.62
N TYR A 303 -5.92 -18.86 26.00
CA TYR A 303 -4.93 -19.41 26.94
C TYR A 303 -5.57 -19.88 28.26
N ASN A 304 -6.58 -19.16 28.77
CA ASN A 304 -7.31 -19.52 29.99
C ASN A 304 -8.09 -20.83 29.87
N ASP A 305 -8.57 -21.20 28.68
CA ASP A 305 -9.34 -22.43 28.45
C ASP A 305 -8.48 -23.68 28.66
N PHE A 306 -7.16 -23.53 28.54
CA PHE A 306 -6.17 -24.58 28.76
C PHE A 306 -5.47 -24.48 30.13
N GLY A 307 -6.02 -23.68 31.06
CA GLY A 307 -5.36 -23.39 32.33
C GLY A 307 -4.01 -22.70 32.16
N GLY A 308 -3.82 -22.01 31.03
CA GLY A 308 -2.59 -21.30 30.71
C GLY A 308 -2.41 -20.06 31.59
N VAL A 309 -1.18 -19.57 31.63
CA VAL A 309 -0.80 -18.40 32.40
C VAL A 309 -0.38 -17.29 31.44
N LYS A 310 -0.79 -16.07 31.76
CA LYS A 310 -0.41 -14.82 31.09
C LYS A 310 0.50 -14.01 32.01
N VAL A 311 1.61 -13.50 31.48
CA VAL A 311 2.55 -12.62 32.19
C VAL A 311 2.88 -11.41 31.33
N GLU A 312 2.79 -10.20 31.89
CA GLU A 312 3.11 -8.95 31.19
C GLU A 312 4.46 -8.41 31.65
N PHE A 313 5.21 -7.86 30.70
CA PHE A 313 6.54 -7.29 30.91
C PHE A 313 6.65 -5.90 30.32
N ASP A 314 7.45 -5.05 30.94
CA ASP A 314 7.93 -3.81 30.32
C ASP A 314 9.03 -4.09 29.29
N THR A 315 9.50 -3.04 28.63
CA THR A 315 10.53 -3.13 27.59
C THR A 315 11.94 -3.43 28.10
N SER A 316 12.17 -3.37 29.43
CA SER A 316 13.49 -3.60 30.02
C SER A 316 13.77 -5.09 30.28
N THR A 317 12.74 -5.92 30.24
CA THR A 317 12.84 -7.36 30.49
C THR A 317 12.97 -8.12 29.18
N THR A 318 14.00 -8.96 29.07
CA THR A 318 14.26 -9.84 27.90
C THR A 318 14.40 -11.31 28.26
N THR A 319 14.21 -11.65 29.55
CA THR A 319 14.24 -13.03 30.03
C THR A 319 13.36 -13.19 31.27
N HIS A 320 12.75 -14.36 31.42
CA HIS A 320 11.90 -14.69 32.56
C HIS A 320 11.91 -16.20 32.85
N GLU A 321 11.95 -16.56 34.13
CA GLU A 321 11.89 -17.95 34.59
C GLU A 321 10.46 -18.33 35.02
N LEU A 322 9.87 -19.28 34.29
CA LEU A 322 8.63 -19.96 34.66
C LEU A 322 8.96 -21.00 35.72
N THR A 323 8.35 -20.93 36.90
CA THR A 323 8.65 -21.83 38.04
C THR A 323 7.41 -22.63 38.45
N ASN A 324 7.61 -23.62 39.34
CA ASN A 324 6.55 -24.51 39.84
C ASN A 324 5.84 -25.32 38.74
N LEU A 325 6.58 -25.67 37.69
CA LEU A 325 6.08 -26.49 36.59
C LEU A 325 6.13 -27.98 36.93
N GLN A 326 5.25 -28.77 36.31
CA GLN A 326 5.30 -30.22 36.44
C GLN A 326 6.52 -30.76 35.70
N SER A 327 7.25 -31.70 36.31
CA SER A 327 8.38 -32.39 35.66
C SER A 327 7.89 -33.37 34.60
N ASN A 328 8.67 -33.56 33.52
CA ASN A 328 8.31 -34.39 32.38
C ASN A 328 7.00 -33.98 31.68
N THR A 329 6.70 -32.69 31.65
CA THR A 329 5.51 -32.12 31.02
C THR A 329 5.90 -31.13 29.93
N THR A 330 5.30 -31.26 28.75
CA THR A 330 5.50 -30.31 27.64
C THR A 330 4.65 -29.06 27.85
N TYR A 331 5.29 -27.90 27.74
CA TYR A 331 4.67 -26.59 27.74
C TYR A 331 4.83 -25.93 26.37
N TYR A 332 3.76 -25.33 25.90
CA TYR A 332 3.72 -24.52 24.69
C TYR A 332 3.75 -23.05 25.07
N ILE A 333 4.69 -22.31 24.48
CA ILE A 333 5.00 -20.93 24.84
C ILE A 333 4.87 -20.05 23.61
N ILE A 334 4.13 -18.95 23.75
CA ILE A 334 3.98 -17.90 22.73
C ILE A 334 4.10 -16.53 23.42
N MET A 335 4.50 -15.52 22.65
CA MET A 335 4.63 -14.16 23.15
C MET A 335 4.15 -13.15 22.11
N THR A 336 3.50 -12.08 22.56
CA THR A 336 3.18 -10.90 21.75
C THR A 336 3.96 -9.69 22.29
N SER A 337 4.19 -8.70 21.44
CA SER A 337 4.53 -7.35 21.87
C SER A 337 3.30 -6.45 21.70
N HIS A 338 3.28 -5.30 22.37
CA HIS A 338 2.13 -4.41 22.26
C HIS A 338 2.53 -2.94 22.33
N ILE A 339 1.73 -2.10 21.69
CA ILE A 339 1.63 -0.65 21.91
C ILE A 339 0.26 -0.36 22.52
N THR A 340 0.01 0.88 22.94
CA THR A 340 -1.30 1.25 23.51
C THR A 340 -2.44 0.92 22.55
N GLY A 341 -3.24 -0.09 22.90
CA GLY A 341 -4.43 -0.50 22.14
C GLY A 341 -4.17 -1.39 20.91
N THR A 342 -2.95 -1.91 20.70
CA THR A 342 -2.65 -2.85 19.59
C THR A 342 -1.58 -3.86 20.01
N GLU A 343 -1.86 -5.15 19.84
CA GLU A 343 -0.89 -6.24 20.02
C GLU A 343 -0.32 -6.69 18.66
N SER A 344 0.87 -7.26 18.68
CA SER A 344 1.52 -7.87 17.52
C SER A 344 0.92 -9.23 17.21
N ASP A 345 1.32 -9.80 16.08
CA ASP A 345 1.22 -11.25 15.89
C ASP A 345 2.02 -12.01 16.97
N VAL A 346 1.72 -13.30 17.14
CA VAL A 346 2.44 -14.16 18.08
C VAL A 346 3.85 -14.48 17.59
N SER A 347 4.77 -14.66 18.54
CA SER A 347 6.13 -15.15 18.32
C SER A 347 6.17 -16.52 17.63
N ASN A 348 7.38 -16.99 17.31
CA ASN A 348 7.58 -18.42 17.08
C ASN A 348 7.06 -19.22 18.29
N LYS A 349 6.16 -20.18 18.04
CA LYS A 349 5.62 -21.05 19.08
C LYS A 349 6.68 -22.07 19.49
N LEU A 350 6.99 -22.14 20.77
CA LEU A 350 7.89 -23.15 21.33
C LEU A 350 7.09 -24.29 21.95
N ALA A 351 7.60 -25.52 21.81
CA ALA A 351 7.16 -26.69 22.57
C ALA A 351 8.37 -27.22 23.33
N ILE A 352 8.34 -27.18 24.66
CA ILE A 352 9.48 -27.54 25.49
C ILE A 352 9.05 -28.40 26.67
N THR A 353 9.78 -29.48 26.94
CA THR A 353 9.45 -30.45 27.99
C THR A 353 10.38 -30.27 29.18
N THR A 354 9.82 -30.11 30.37
CA THR A 354 10.58 -30.08 31.63
C THR A 354 11.29 -31.41 31.87
N GLN A 355 12.45 -31.35 32.51
CA GLN A 355 13.26 -32.55 32.77
C GLN A 355 12.60 -33.47 33.81
N ILE A 356 12.95 -34.75 33.76
CA ILE A 356 12.48 -35.74 34.74
C ILE A 356 13.17 -35.48 36.09
N ASN A 357 12.39 -35.49 37.17
CA ASN A 357 12.95 -35.44 38.52
C ASN A 357 13.44 -36.84 38.93
N ILE A 358 14.69 -37.19 38.58
CA ILE A 358 15.28 -38.46 39.00
C ILE A 358 16.02 -38.23 40.32
N THR A 359 15.34 -38.43 41.45
CA THR A 359 16.02 -38.67 42.73
C THR A 359 16.35 -40.16 42.81
N MET A 360 17.46 -40.57 42.19
CA MET A 360 18.03 -41.90 42.39
C MET A 360 18.96 -41.86 43.62
N PRO A 361 18.80 -42.78 44.59
CA PRO A 361 19.77 -42.89 45.67
C PRO A 361 21.12 -43.37 45.12
N LEU A 362 22.22 -42.70 45.45
CA LEU A 362 23.58 -43.09 45.05
C LEU A 362 24.19 -44.07 46.04
N ASN A 363 25.04 -44.99 45.57
CA ASN A 363 25.90 -45.74 46.48
C ASN A 363 26.82 -44.79 47.26
N ASP A 364 27.28 -45.30 48.40
CA ASP A 364 28.30 -44.63 49.20
C ASP A 364 29.69 -44.85 48.59
N THR A 365 30.75 -44.33 49.19
CA THR A 365 32.06 -44.28 48.51
C THR A 365 32.84 -45.60 48.50
N GLY A 366 32.49 -46.56 49.36
CA GLY A 366 33.24 -47.79 49.63
C GLY A 366 34.28 -47.67 50.75
N ILE A 367 34.45 -46.48 51.35
CA ILE A 367 35.46 -46.22 52.37
C ILE A 367 34.91 -46.55 53.76
N THR A 368 35.49 -47.56 54.42
CA THR A 368 35.10 -47.99 55.78
C THR A 368 36.14 -47.65 56.85
N TRP A 369 37.03 -46.72 56.58
CA TRP A 369 38.12 -46.33 57.48
C TRP A 369 38.33 -44.82 57.45
N CYS A 370 38.94 -44.29 58.51
CA CYS A 370 39.22 -42.87 58.68
C CYS A 370 40.73 -42.60 58.53
N ALA A 371 41.09 -41.33 58.37
CA ALA A 371 42.45 -40.84 58.28
C ALA A 371 42.71 -39.69 59.27
N ASP A 372 43.98 -39.43 59.54
CA ASP A 372 44.48 -38.21 60.16
C ASP A 372 45.53 -37.54 59.23
N ASP A 373 46.19 -36.47 59.69
CA ASP A 373 47.24 -35.76 58.94
C ASP A 373 48.38 -36.66 58.41
N SER A 374 48.60 -37.84 59.00
CA SER A 374 49.78 -38.68 58.76
C SER A 374 49.47 -40.13 58.37
N ASN A 375 48.27 -40.63 58.66
CA ASN A 375 47.91 -42.04 58.54
C ASN A 375 46.54 -42.22 57.88
N ASN A 376 46.46 -43.24 57.01
CA ASN A 376 45.20 -43.77 56.49
C ASN A 376 44.83 -45.08 57.20
N ASN A 377 43.65 -45.62 56.91
CA ASN A 377 43.16 -46.91 57.42
C ASN A 377 43.00 -46.98 58.95
N LEU A 378 42.65 -45.86 59.59
CA LEU A 378 42.34 -45.81 61.02
C LEU A 378 40.89 -46.26 61.29
N ASP A 379 40.64 -46.73 62.51
CA ASP A 379 39.28 -46.94 62.99
C ASP A 379 38.59 -45.60 63.26
N CYS A 380 37.31 -45.54 62.91
CA CYS A 380 36.48 -44.37 63.09
C CYS A 380 35.71 -44.45 64.43
N PRO A 381 35.43 -43.31 65.09
CA PRO A 381 35.84 -41.95 64.72
C PRO A 381 37.29 -41.64 65.11
N VAL A 382 37.91 -40.69 64.40
CA VAL A 382 39.24 -40.16 64.74
C VAL A 382 39.09 -38.79 65.39
N THR A 383 39.49 -38.67 66.66
CA THR A 383 39.39 -37.42 67.43
C THR A 383 40.09 -36.25 66.72
N GLY A 384 39.38 -35.15 66.49
CA GLY A 384 39.88 -33.96 65.79
C GLY A 384 39.75 -34.02 64.26
N TYR A 385 39.23 -35.12 63.71
CA TYR A 385 38.92 -35.32 62.29
C TYR A 385 37.53 -35.92 62.13
N GLU A 386 36.55 -35.32 62.81
CA GLU A 386 35.15 -35.78 62.77
C GLU A 386 34.50 -35.56 61.39
N GLY A 387 33.47 -36.35 61.07
CA GLY A 387 32.65 -36.14 59.87
C GLY A 387 33.25 -36.76 58.59
N GLN A 388 34.19 -37.70 58.75
CA GLN A 388 34.73 -38.46 57.63
C GLN A 388 33.69 -39.43 57.05
N ASP A 389 33.87 -39.77 55.78
CA ASP A 389 32.92 -40.58 55.00
C ASP A 389 32.53 -41.90 55.69
N ALA A 390 33.54 -42.62 56.21
CA ALA A 390 33.36 -43.88 56.93
C ALA A 390 32.57 -43.79 58.26
N GLU A 391 32.25 -42.59 58.74
CA GLU A 391 31.39 -42.37 59.92
C GLU A 391 29.90 -42.27 59.55
N HIS A 392 29.59 -42.13 58.26
CA HIS A 392 28.25 -41.82 57.76
C HIS A 392 27.79 -42.77 56.65
N GLY A 393 26.54 -42.60 56.22
CA GLY A 393 26.02 -43.28 55.05
C GLY A 393 25.82 -44.80 55.20
N ARG A 394 25.97 -45.51 54.09
CA ARG A 394 25.83 -46.97 53.98
C ARG A 394 27.14 -47.69 54.30
N ASP A 395 28.29 -47.08 54.04
CA ASP A 395 29.60 -47.65 54.38
C ASP A 395 29.74 -47.84 55.89
N ALA A 396 29.40 -46.83 56.69
CA ALA A 396 29.39 -46.92 58.15
C ALA A 396 28.41 -47.99 58.66
N LYS A 397 27.20 -48.06 58.07
CA LYS A 397 26.20 -49.08 58.42
C LYS A 397 26.67 -50.49 58.08
N ALA A 398 27.37 -50.66 56.97
CA ALA A 398 27.95 -51.93 56.55
C ALA A 398 29.05 -52.37 57.51
N LYS A 399 30.00 -51.47 57.87
CA LYS A 399 31.04 -51.74 58.87
C LYS A 399 30.46 -52.14 60.23
N ALA A 400 29.36 -51.48 60.64
CA ALA A 400 28.65 -51.80 61.89
C ALA A 400 27.82 -53.09 61.82
N GLY A 401 27.72 -53.76 60.67
CA GLY A 401 26.90 -54.96 60.48
C GLY A 401 25.38 -54.69 60.54
N THR A 402 24.96 -53.44 60.32
CA THR A 402 23.55 -53.02 60.41
C THR A 402 22.91 -52.75 59.05
N LEU A 403 23.71 -52.63 57.99
CA LEU A 403 23.21 -52.51 56.62
C LEU A 403 22.64 -53.86 56.17
N LYS A 404 21.34 -53.90 55.88
CA LYS A 404 20.72 -55.04 55.22
C LYS A 404 20.97 -54.92 53.71
N LYS A 405 21.55 -55.97 53.13
CA LYS A 405 21.74 -56.09 51.68
C LYS A 405 20.86 -57.20 51.12
N VAL A 406 20.41 -57.03 49.88
CA VAL A 406 19.71 -58.07 49.11
C VAL A 406 20.72 -59.00 48.44
N GLY A 407 21.76 -58.42 47.85
CA GLY A 407 22.92 -59.10 47.29
C GLY A 407 24.17 -58.90 48.16
N GLY A 408 25.33 -58.86 47.52
CA GLY A 408 26.62 -58.66 48.18
C GLY A 408 27.28 -57.35 47.75
N GLY A 409 28.61 -57.37 47.60
CA GLY A 409 29.42 -56.20 47.26
C GLY A 409 30.12 -55.60 48.47
N ASN A 410 31.21 -54.87 48.23
CA ASN A 410 31.98 -54.23 49.30
C ASN A 410 31.18 -53.16 50.05
N ALA A 411 31.48 -52.94 51.34
CA ALA A 411 31.01 -51.82 52.16
C ALA A 411 29.53 -51.44 51.93
N GLY A 412 29.24 -50.22 51.47
CA GLY A 412 27.90 -49.73 51.21
C GLY A 412 27.21 -50.37 50.01
N PHE A 413 27.92 -50.90 49.00
CA PHE A 413 27.34 -51.42 47.75
C PHE A 413 26.40 -52.63 47.99
N ASP A 414 25.32 -52.76 47.22
CA ASP A 414 24.38 -53.90 47.31
C ASP A 414 24.09 -54.46 45.91
N LEU A 415 24.85 -55.47 45.51
CA LEU A 415 24.95 -55.94 44.13
C LEU A 415 24.43 -57.39 43.98
N THR A 416 23.58 -57.63 43.00
CA THR A 416 23.06 -58.96 42.62
C THR A 416 23.51 -59.33 41.21
N LYS A 417 24.09 -60.52 41.06
CA LYS A 417 24.46 -61.09 39.75
C LYS A 417 23.20 -61.52 39.00
N LEU A 418 23.13 -61.25 37.70
CA LEU A 418 22.00 -61.63 36.84
C LEU A 418 22.46 -62.52 35.68
N ASP A 419 21.62 -63.48 35.31
CA ASP A 419 21.81 -64.28 34.08
C ASP A 419 21.48 -63.47 32.81
N VAL A 420 21.68 -64.10 31.64
CA VAL A 420 21.42 -63.48 30.33
C VAL A 420 19.95 -63.07 30.10
N ASN A 421 19.01 -63.61 30.88
CA ASN A 421 17.59 -63.28 30.81
C ASN A 421 17.16 -62.30 31.90
N GLY A 422 18.09 -61.84 32.75
CA GLY A 422 17.80 -60.89 33.84
C GLY A 422 17.34 -61.54 35.15
N ASN A 423 17.45 -62.86 35.28
CA ASN A 423 17.07 -63.54 36.53
C ASN A 423 18.20 -63.45 37.57
N ASP A 424 17.82 -63.29 38.83
CA ASP A 424 18.75 -63.29 39.97
C ASP A 424 19.53 -64.60 40.07
N LEU A 425 20.85 -64.48 40.20
CA LEU A 425 21.77 -65.58 40.44
C LEU A 425 22.25 -65.58 41.90
N PRO A 426 22.56 -66.76 42.46
CA PRO A 426 23.16 -66.84 43.79
C PRO A 426 24.53 -66.17 43.82
N GLU A 427 24.94 -65.67 44.99
CA GLU A 427 26.24 -65.00 45.18
C GLU A 427 27.43 -65.88 44.75
N SER A 428 27.31 -67.19 44.95
CA SER A 428 28.30 -68.21 44.57
C SER A 428 28.40 -68.48 43.07
N ALA A 429 27.57 -67.85 42.23
CA ALA A 429 27.63 -67.99 40.79
C ALA A 429 29.00 -67.53 40.25
N THR A 430 29.58 -68.37 39.40
CA THR A 430 30.88 -68.13 38.75
C THR A 430 30.75 -67.50 37.36
N THR A 431 29.54 -67.39 36.82
CA THR A 431 29.23 -66.78 35.52
C THR A 431 27.93 -66.00 35.61
N TRP A 432 27.91 -64.78 35.08
CA TRP A 432 26.75 -63.89 35.01
C TRP A 432 26.94 -62.88 33.88
N SER A 433 25.86 -62.25 33.41
CA SER A 433 25.87 -61.33 32.27
C SER A 433 25.70 -59.87 32.68
N CYS A 434 24.99 -59.61 33.78
CA CYS A 434 24.78 -58.27 34.32
C CYS A 434 24.85 -58.26 35.84
N VAL A 435 24.93 -57.06 36.41
CA VAL A 435 24.85 -56.82 37.84
C VAL A 435 23.76 -55.79 38.10
N ARG A 436 22.76 -56.15 38.90
CA ARG A 436 21.81 -55.18 39.44
C ARG A 436 22.37 -54.58 40.70
N ASP A 437 22.34 -53.26 40.80
CA ASP A 437 22.53 -52.54 42.04
C ASP A 437 21.16 -52.34 42.71
N ASN A 438 20.95 -53.02 43.84
CA ASN A 438 19.69 -52.99 44.56
C ASN A 438 19.42 -51.67 45.29
N HIS A 439 20.44 -50.80 45.42
CA HIS A 439 20.25 -49.48 46.00
C HIS A 439 19.76 -48.47 44.97
N THR A 440 20.47 -48.34 43.85
CA THR A 440 20.13 -47.40 42.77
C THR A 440 18.98 -47.92 41.89
N GLY A 441 18.80 -49.24 41.82
CA GLY A 441 17.88 -49.92 40.91
C GLY A 441 18.45 -50.12 39.50
N LEU A 442 19.68 -49.67 39.22
CA LEU A 442 20.31 -49.79 37.91
C LEU A 442 20.80 -51.22 37.64
N ILE A 443 20.70 -51.63 36.38
CA ILE A 443 21.32 -52.86 35.86
C ILE A 443 22.53 -52.45 35.02
N TRP A 444 23.67 -53.04 35.34
CA TRP A 444 24.96 -52.77 34.73
C TRP A 444 25.41 -53.95 33.89
N GLU A 445 25.92 -53.66 32.69
CA GLU A 445 26.53 -54.63 31.81
C GLU A 445 27.84 -55.15 32.41
N VAL A 446 28.07 -56.46 32.35
CA VAL A 446 29.37 -57.06 32.70
C VAL A 446 30.15 -57.36 31.43
N LYS A 447 31.35 -56.77 31.32
CA LYS A 447 32.23 -56.98 30.17
C LYS A 447 32.78 -58.41 30.10
N THR A 448 33.09 -58.84 28.88
CA THR A 448 33.69 -60.14 28.56
C THR A 448 35.14 -59.99 28.07
N ASP A 449 35.81 -61.11 27.81
CA ASP A 449 37.15 -61.18 27.19
C ASP A 449 37.12 -62.33 26.17
N ASP A 450 36.19 -62.24 25.23
CA ASP A 450 35.81 -63.30 24.29
C ASP A 450 35.77 -62.83 22.82
N GLY A 451 36.11 -61.57 22.56
CA GLY A 451 36.03 -60.95 21.24
C GLY A 451 34.61 -60.73 20.73
N GLY A 452 33.58 -60.83 21.59
CA GLY A 452 32.18 -60.55 21.26
C GLY A 452 31.80 -59.08 21.45
N LEU A 453 30.50 -58.76 21.36
CA LEU A 453 29.98 -57.39 21.49
C LEU A 453 30.35 -56.72 22.83
N HIS A 454 30.46 -57.50 23.89
CA HIS A 454 30.69 -57.02 25.25
C HIS A 454 32.17 -57.04 25.67
N ASP A 455 33.08 -57.23 24.71
CA ASP A 455 34.51 -57.40 25.00
C ASP A 455 35.11 -56.15 25.65
N LYS A 456 35.89 -56.34 26.70
CA LYS A 456 36.54 -55.26 27.45
C LYS A 456 37.57 -54.48 26.63
N ASN A 457 38.08 -55.05 25.54
CA ASN A 457 39.12 -54.44 24.71
C ASN A 457 38.55 -53.57 23.58
N ASP A 458 37.23 -53.62 23.36
CA ASP A 458 36.57 -52.76 22.40
C ASP A 458 36.72 -51.28 22.79
N ARG A 459 36.97 -50.45 21.78
CA ARG A 459 37.14 -49.01 21.90
C ARG A 459 36.06 -48.32 21.10
N TYR A 460 35.48 -47.30 21.69
CA TYR A 460 34.38 -46.56 21.14
C TYR A 460 34.66 -45.07 21.21
N ASN A 461 34.23 -44.31 20.20
CA ASN A 461 34.11 -42.86 20.33
C ASN A 461 32.73 -42.47 20.85
N TRP A 462 32.64 -41.27 21.43
CA TRP A 462 31.38 -40.72 21.89
C TRP A 462 30.54 -40.19 20.70
N TYR A 463 29.29 -40.62 20.63
CA TYR A 463 28.30 -40.16 19.66
C TYR A 463 26.89 -40.14 20.30
N ASN A 464 26.18 -39.02 20.14
CA ASN A 464 24.79 -38.86 20.55
C ASN A 464 24.02 -38.01 19.50
N PRO A 465 23.20 -38.62 18.63
CA PRO A 465 22.48 -37.90 17.58
C PRO A 465 21.33 -37.04 18.11
N ASN A 466 20.91 -37.22 19.38
CA ASN A 466 19.80 -36.47 19.94
C ASN A 466 20.23 -35.05 20.33
N SER A 467 19.76 -34.06 19.56
CA SER A 467 20.07 -32.63 19.76
C SER A 467 19.62 -32.09 21.12
N ASN A 468 18.68 -32.75 21.80
CA ASN A 468 18.20 -32.31 23.11
C ASN A 468 19.11 -32.75 24.25
N SER A 469 20.02 -33.70 24.02
CA SER A 469 20.87 -34.28 25.07
C SER A 469 22.36 -34.34 24.72
N ASN A 470 22.75 -33.95 23.50
CA ASN A 470 24.15 -34.00 23.06
C ASN A 470 24.99 -32.76 23.45
N GLY A 471 24.43 -31.81 24.18
CA GLY A 471 25.17 -30.63 24.64
C GLY A 471 25.61 -29.67 23.51
N GLY A 472 24.99 -29.74 22.33
CA GLY A 472 25.22 -28.81 21.23
C GLY A 472 26.03 -29.38 20.06
N SER A 473 26.64 -30.57 20.20
CA SER A 473 27.16 -31.30 19.05
C SER A 473 27.06 -32.82 19.26
N PRO A 474 26.81 -33.59 18.19
CA PRO A 474 26.56 -35.03 18.31
C PRO A 474 27.82 -35.87 18.54
N GLY A 475 29.02 -35.28 18.53
CA GLY A 475 30.28 -36.03 18.54
C GLY A 475 30.64 -36.61 17.17
N TYR A 476 31.50 -37.63 17.15
CA TYR A 476 31.92 -38.29 15.90
C TYR A 476 31.02 -39.47 15.61
N GLN A 477 30.54 -39.65 14.39
CA GLN A 477 29.73 -40.83 14.05
C GLN A 477 30.61 -42.04 13.72
N ASP A 478 31.73 -41.80 13.03
CA ASP A 478 32.77 -42.79 12.75
C ASP A 478 34.14 -42.13 12.90
N TYR A 479 35.07 -42.79 13.57
CA TYR A 479 36.43 -42.30 13.81
C TYR A 479 37.44 -43.44 13.65
N GLY A 480 38.41 -43.27 12.75
CA GLY A 480 39.32 -44.35 12.33
C GLY A 480 40.29 -44.89 13.40
N GLY A 481 40.22 -44.42 14.65
CA GLY A 481 41.02 -44.92 15.76
C GLY A 481 40.35 -46.00 16.61
N ASP A 482 39.02 -46.14 16.51
CA ASP A 482 38.20 -47.03 17.32
C ASP A 482 38.00 -48.38 16.65
N ILE A 483 38.00 -49.44 17.46
CA ILE A 483 37.92 -50.83 17.00
C ILE A 483 37.03 -51.57 17.99
N CYS A 484 35.96 -52.16 17.48
CA CYS A 484 34.96 -52.89 18.24
C CYS A 484 34.48 -54.11 17.45
N TYR A 485 33.87 -55.07 18.14
CA TYR A 485 33.34 -56.27 17.51
C TYR A 485 32.32 -55.93 16.41
N GLY A 486 32.43 -56.57 15.24
CA GLY A 486 31.44 -56.51 14.18
C GLY A 486 31.38 -55.21 13.37
N TYR A 487 32.39 -54.34 13.47
CA TYR A 487 32.49 -53.12 12.65
C TYR A 487 32.52 -53.41 11.13
N ASP A 488 31.67 -52.70 10.39
CA ASP A 488 31.64 -52.63 8.93
C ASP A 488 31.52 -51.16 8.50
N VAL A 489 32.51 -50.70 7.73
CA VAL A 489 32.59 -49.34 7.19
C VAL A 489 31.39 -48.94 6.32
N ASN A 490 30.61 -49.90 5.82
CA ASN A 490 29.43 -49.64 4.99
C ASN A 490 28.11 -49.74 5.77
N ASN A 491 28.16 -49.90 7.10
CA ASN A 491 26.97 -50.06 7.93
C ASN A 491 27.07 -49.22 9.20
N GLU A 492 26.39 -48.07 9.22
CA GLU A 492 26.39 -47.13 10.34
C GLU A 492 25.94 -47.75 11.68
N ALA A 493 25.05 -48.74 11.65
CA ALA A 493 24.60 -49.44 12.86
C ALA A 493 25.68 -50.32 13.49
N SER A 494 26.79 -50.55 12.79
CA SER A 494 27.94 -51.33 13.26
C SER A 494 29.13 -50.48 13.71
N TYR A 495 29.05 -49.15 13.55
CA TYR A 495 30.15 -48.25 13.88
C TYR A 495 30.53 -48.32 15.36
N CYS A 496 31.81 -48.09 15.64
CA CYS A 496 32.37 -48.17 16.98
C CYS A 496 32.13 -46.90 17.78
N ASN A 497 30.86 -46.54 17.95
CA ASN A 497 30.45 -45.39 18.75
C ASN A 497 29.41 -45.78 19.82
N THR A 498 29.25 -44.93 20.84
CA THR A 498 28.36 -45.20 21.99
C THR A 498 26.89 -45.41 21.62
N PHE A 499 26.38 -44.72 20.60
CA PHE A 499 24.98 -44.85 20.18
C PHE A 499 24.73 -46.19 19.48
N ALA A 500 25.54 -46.53 18.48
CA ALA A 500 25.46 -47.80 17.77
C ALA A 500 25.71 -48.99 18.71
N TYR A 501 26.62 -48.83 19.68
CA TYR A 501 26.83 -49.83 20.73
C TYR A 501 25.55 -50.11 21.53
N VAL A 502 24.91 -49.07 22.07
CA VAL A 502 23.67 -49.19 22.83
C VAL A 502 22.56 -49.85 21.99
N GLU A 503 22.38 -49.43 20.74
CA GLU A 503 21.40 -50.02 19.83
C GLU A 503 21.63 -51.53 19.65
N ARG A 504 22.89 -51.95 19.48
CA ARG A 504 23.23 -53.37 19.34
C ARG A 504 22.98 -54.18 20.62
N VAL A 505 23.25 -53.61 21.79
CA VAL A 505 22.92 -54.25 23.08
C VAL A 505 21.41 -54.38 23.27
N ASN A 506 20.64 -53.36 22.90
CA ASN A 506 19.17 -53.39 22.96
C ASN A 506 18.56 -54.43 22.03
N ILE A 507 19.11 -54.59 20.82
CA ILE A 507 18.71 -55.66 19.89
C ILE A 507 18.95 -57.05 20.49
N GLN A 508 20.04 -57.23 21.25
CA GLN A 508 20.32 -58.50 21.94
C GLN A 508 19.43 -58.74 23.16
N SER A 509 18.75 -57.70 23.65
CA SER A 509 17.96 -57.74 24.88
C SER A 509 18.76 -58.29 26.06
N LEU A 510 20.01 -57.83 26.22
CA LEU A 510 20.93 -58.33 27.23
C LEU A 510 20.28 -58.25 28.62
N CYS A 511 20.31 -59.37 29.36
CA CYS A 511 19.71 -59.50 30.69
C CYS A 511 18.20 -59.22 30.71
N GLY A 512 17.51 -59.56 29.62
CA GLY A 512 16.06 -59.39 29.47
C GLY A 512 15.59 -57.94 29.29
N ALA A 513 16.51 -56.98 29.15
CA ALA A 513 16.22 -55.56 29.02
C ALA A 513 16.55 -55.05 27.61
N SER A 514 15.72 -54.16 27.07
CA SER A 514 15.86 -53.55 25.74
C SER A 514 15.83 -52.02 25.78
N ASP A 515 16.05 -51.45 26.96
CA ASP A 515 16.09 -50.02 27.26
C ASP A 515 17.46 -49.59 27.82
N TRP A 516 18.52 -50.32 27.44
CA TRP A 516 19.90 -49.96 27.71
C TRP A 516 20.19 -48.56 27.18
N ARG A 517 21.01 -47.83 27.94
CA ARG A 517 21.52 -46.51 27.59
C ARG A 517 22.91 -46.31 28.16
N MET A 518 23.62 -45.33 27.62
CA MET A 518 24.85 -44.87 28.27
C MET A 518 24.52 -44.26 29.64
N PRO A 519 25.25 -44.65 30.70
CA PRO A 519 25.07 -44.11 32.04
C PRO A 519 25.50 -42.64 32.12
N THR A 520 24.86 -41.84 32.95
CA THR A 520 25.33 -40.48 33.26
C THR A 520 26.62 -40.53 34.07
N ARG A 521 27.35 -39.41 34.14
CA ARG A 521 28.57 -39.31 34.96
C ARG A 521 28.32 -39.72 36.42
N LEU A 522 27.21 -39.26 37.01
CA LEU A 522 26.89 -39.55 38.42
C LEU A 522 26.52 -41.02 38.63
N GLU A 523 25.83 -41.64 37.66
CA GLU A 523 25.52 -43.08 37.73
C GLU A 523 26.79 -43.93 37.62
N LEU A 524 27.72 -43.59 36.72
CA LEU A 524 29.02 -44.26 36.63
C LEU A 524 29.83 -44.10 37.91
N MET A 525 29.85 -42.91 38.50
CA MET A 525 30.48 -42.70 39.80
C MET A 525 29.82 -43.56 40.90
N GLY A 526 28.54 -43.90 40.74
CA GLY A 526 27.80 -44.76 41.67
C GLY A 526 28.25 -46.21 41.72
N ILE A 527 29.09 -46.70 40.79
CA ILE A 527 29.71 -48.03 40.87
C ILE A 527 31.21 -47.97 41.20
N VAL A 528 31.76 -46.78 41.41
CA VAL A 528 33.18 -46.59 41.78
C VAL A 528 33.37 -46.87 43.26
N ASP A 529 34.18 -47.87 43.59
CA ASP A 529 34.60 -48.18 44.96
C ASP A 529 35.94 -47.49 45.25
N ASN A 530 35.89 -46.36 45.97
CA ASN A 530 37.06 -45.55 46.33
C ASN A 530 37.98 -46.27 47.35
N GLY A 531 37.51 -47.33 47.99
CA GLY A 531 38.35 -48.21 48.82
C GLY A 531 39.30 -49.09 48.00
N THR A 532 39.12 -49.15 46.68
CA THR A 532 39.92 -49.96 45.76
C THR A 532 40.54 -49.11 44.65
N LYS A 533 41.57 -49.64 43.98
CA LYS A 533 42.21 -48.95 42.85
C LYS A 533 42.76 -49.95 41.84
N ASN A 534 42.81 -49.54 40.57
CA ASN A 534 43.35 -50.30 39.45
C ASN A 534 42.71 -51.70 39.23
N PRO A 535 41.40 -51.82 38.96
CA PRO A 535 40.40 -50.74 38.80
C PRO A 535 39.71 -50.36 40.12
N ALA A 536 39.09 -49.18 40.18
CA ALA A 536 38.32 -48.69 41.34
C ALA A 536 36.85 -49.14 41.25
N ILE A 537 36.62 -50.46 41.21
CA ILE A 537 35.30 -51.10 41.13
C ILE A 537 35.41 -52.50 41.74
N ASP A 538 34.30 -53.04 42.26
CA ASP A 538 34.26 -54.39 42.81
C ASP A 538 34.43 -55.46 41.70
N THR A 539 35.66 -55.97 41.56
CA THR A 539 36.01 -56.99 40.56
C THR A 539 35.41 -58.37 40.83
N GLN A 540 34.79 -58.61 42.00
CA GLN A 540 34.00 -59.84 42.21
C GLN A 540 32.67 -59.82 41.46
N TYR A 541 32.19 -58.63 41.10
CA TYR A 541 30.97 -58.39 40.32
C TYR A 541 31.28 -57.93 38.90
N PHE A 542 32.39 -57.23 38.69
CA PHE A 542 32.85 -56.72 37.39
C PHE A 542 34.27 -57.20 37.05
N PRO A 543 34.47 -58.52 36.79
CA PRO A 543 35.80 -59.14 36.73
C PRO A 543 36.66 -58.70 35.54
N GLN A 544 36.03 -58.19 34.48
CA GLN A 544 36.71 -57.78 33.24
C GLN A 544 36.86 -56.27 33.10
N THR A 545 36.55 -55.49 34.16
CA THR A 545 36.74 -54.04 34.11
C THR A 545 38.21 -53.68 33.95
N ARG A 546 38.51 -52.89 32.92
CA ARG A 546 39.85 -52.35 32.71
C ARG A 546 40.08 -51.12 33.58
N SER A 547 41.31 -50.93 34.02
CA SER A 547 41.75 -49.67 34.63
C SER A 547 41.94 -48.60 33.55
N SER A 548 40.83 -48.05 33.05
CA SER A 548 40.78 -47.02 32.00
C SER A 548 39.54 -46.12 32.20
N LEU A 549 39.37 -45.14 31.31
CA LEU A 549 38.23 -44.22 31.32
C LEU A 549 37.02 -44.84 30.62
N PHE A 550 35.83 -44.67 31.18
CA PHE A 550 34.56 -45.11 30.60
C PHE A 550 33.68 -43.91 30.21
N TRP A 551 33.10 -43.96 29.01
CA TRP A 551 32.22 -42.90 28.51
C TRP A 551 30.91 -42.79 29.30
N SER A 552 30.48 -41.56 29.56
CA SER A 552 29.13 -41.26 30.04
C SER A 552 28.23 -40.65 28.96
N SER A 553 26.93 -40.58 29.22
CA SER A 553 25.96 -39.79 28.45
C SER A 553 25.98 -38.30 28.80
N SER A 554 26.71 -37.89 29.84
CA SER A 554 26.74 -36.51 30.31
C SER A 554 27.66 -35.65 29.43
N PRO A 555 27.14 -34.67 28.66
CA PRO A 555 27.96 -33.84 27.79
C PRO A 555 28.97 -33.01 28.58
N TYR A 556 30.14 -32.75 27.98
CA TYR A 556 31.19 -31.94 28.61
C TYR A 556 31.21 -30.53 28.00
N ALA A 557 30.83 -29.53 28.79
CA ALA A 557 30.64 -28.16 28.32
C ALA A 557 31.88 -27.52 27.68
N GLU A 558 33.09 -27.88 28.11
CA GLU A 558 34.33 -27.30 27.57
C GLU A 558 34.77 -27.91 26.24
N ILE A 559 34.33 -29.12 25.92
CA ILE A 559 34.65 -29.82 24.66
C ILE A 559 33.35 -30.25 24.01
N ILE A 560 32.83 -29.41 23.12
CA ILE A 560 31.52 -29.56 22.46
C ILE A 560 31.36 -30.87 21.66
N TYR A 561 32.44 -31.59 21.37
CA TYR A 561 32.43 -32.86 20.64
C TYR A 561 32.58 -34.09 21.55
N GLY A 562 32.48 -33.95 22.87
CA GLY A 562 32.72 -35.03 23.81
C GLY A 562 31.81 -35.03 25.04
N ALA A 563 32.00 -36.06 25.88
CA ALA A 563 31.31 -36.23 27.14
C ALA A 563 32.30 -36.44 28.29
N TRP A 564 31.78 -36.34 29.51
CA TRP A 564 32.52 -36.77 30.69
C TRP A 564 32.84 -38.26 30.59
N SER A 565 34.03 -38.62 31.07
CA SER A 565 34.39 -40.01 31.37
C SER A 565 34.70 -40.15 32.85
N VAL A 566 34.52 -41.36 33.38
CA VAL A 566 34.81 -41.74 34.76
C VAL A 566 35.91 -42.78 34.78
#